data_AF-A0A8T4LFS9-F1
#
_entry.id   AF-A0A8T4LFS9-F1
#
_cell.length_a   1.000
_cell.length_b   1.000
_cell.length_c   1.000
_cell.angle_alpha   90.00
_cell.angle_beta   90.00
_cell.angle_gamma   90.00
#
_symmetry.space_group_name_H-M   'P 1'
#
loop_
_entity.id
_entity.type
_entity.pdbx_description
1 polymer ?
#
loop_
_entity_poly.entity_id
_entity_poly.type
_entity_poly.pdbx_seq_one_letter_code
_entity_poly.pdbx_strand_id
1 'polypeptide(L)'
;MRGPEFKVFLSNMSSVLPVSLVAKPGHSHPKDRCMNVPDSLPVWDALTLFSDSDCLVLPDARIVKRHMVLKRPLRIIFFVLLTELESRLYRVQEWSHNPVRELNEKHLNDYIRVLVDDPVLFSLQSLYSSRSDFKEDLKAASSLRNLIVHVNKKLELDLDFETAINRRDQILKLLDALDMILDEQRKALEHA
;
A
#
# COMPACT_ATOMS: atom_id res chain seq x y z
N MET A 1 10.59 -3.18 10.53
CA MET A 1 11.27 -1.90 10.20
C MET A 1 10.53 -0.77 10.90
N ARG A 2 11.20 0.36 11.16
CA ARG A 2 10.54 1.61 11.59
C ARG A 2 9.93 2.33 10.38
N GLY A 3 8.99 3.25 10.61
CA GLY A 3 8.37 4.06 9.56
C GLY A 3 9.33 4.67 8.55
N PRO A 4 10.34 5.45 8.99
CA PRO A 4 11.31 6.04 8.09
C PRO A 4 12.12 5.00 7.30
N GLU A 5 12.53 3.92 7.95
CA GLU A 5 13.30 2.83 7.31
C GLU A 5 12.46 2.14 6.23
N PHE A 6 11.19 1.87 6.51
CA PHE A 6 10.28 1.26 5.55
C PHE A 6 10.02 2.18 4.35
N LYS A 7 9.87 3.49 4.56
CA LYS A 7 9.71 4.47 3.47
C LYS A 7 10.94 4.49 2.55
N VAL A 8 12.15 4.45 3.11
CA VAL A 8 13.40 4.31 2.34
C VAL A 8 13.45 2.99 1.58
N PHE A 9 13.12 1.88 2.24
CA PHE A 9 13.07 0.57 1.61
C PHE A 9 12.07 0.52 0.44
N LEU A 10 10.85 1.02 0.64
CA LEU A 10 9.80 1.08 -0.37
C LEU A 10 10.23 1.93 -1.57
N SER A 11 10.88 3.07 -1.34
CA SER A 11 11.41 3.94 -2.39
C SER A 11 12.52 3.25 -3.20
N ASN A 12 13.48 2.61 -2.53
CA ASN A 12 14.57 1.87 -3.18
C ASN A 12 14.03 0.70 -4.00
N MET A 13 13.09 -0.06 -3.45
CA MET A 13 12.45 -1.18 -4.14
C MET A 13 11.61 -0.71 -5.32
N SER A 14 10.90 0.41 -5.20
CA SER A 14 10.12 0.96 -6.32
C SER A 14 11.02 1.42 -7.46
N SER A 15 12.21 1.95 -7.13
CA SER A 15 13.20 2.41 -8.10
C SER A 15 13.78 1.29 -8.96
N VAL A 16 13.80 0.05 -8.48
CA VAL A 16 14.22 -1.11 -9.31
C VAL A 16 13.11 -1.63 -10.23
N LEU A 17 11.92 -1.05 -10.15
CA LEU A 17 10.76 -1.35 -11.00
C LEU A 17 10.36 -0.09 -11.79
N PRO A 18 11.19 0.37 -12.75
CA PRO A 18 10.86 1.54 -13.56
C PRO A 18 9.71 1.25 -14.54
N VAL A 19 8.99 2.29 -14.94
CA VAL A 19 7.91 2.22 -15.94
C VAL A 19 8.40 1.65 -17.27
N SER A 20 9.67 1.91 -17.62
CA SER A 20 10.32 1.39 -18.83
C SER A 20 10.41 -0.14 -18.89
N LEU A 21 10.37 -0.83 -17.75
CA LEU A 21 10.39 -2.29 -17.65
C LEU A 21 9.04 -2.92 -18.06
N VAL A 22 7.94 -2.17 -17.96
CA VAL A 22 6.59 -2.63 -18.36
C VAL A 22 6.05 -1.95 -19.60
N ALA A 23 6.78 -0.98 -20.12
CA ALA A 23 6.42 -0.28 -21.35
C ALA A 23 6.46 -1.22 -22.55
N LYS A 24 5.38 -1.21 -23.33
CA LYS A 24 5.29 -1.89 -24.62
C LYS A 24 5.32 -0.87 -25.76
N PRO A 25 5.73 -1.28 -26.97
CA PRO A 25 5.50 -0.47 -28.16
C PRO A 25 4.00 -0.19 -28.27
N GLY A 26 3.64 1.09 -28.22
CA GLY A 26 2.25 1.54 -28.13
C GLY A 26 2.01 2.69 -29.10
N HIS A 27 0.74 2.97 -29.37
CA HIS A 27 0.30 4.13 -30.13
C HIS A 27 -0.66 4.91 -29.22
N SER A 28 -0.47 6.22 -29.09
CA SER A 28 -1.45 7.10 -28.45
C SER A 28 -2.51 7.48 -29.46
N HIS A 29 -3.73 7.72 -28.98
CA HIS A 29 -4.71 8.44 -29.77
C HIS A 29 -4.47 9.95 -29.66
N PRO A 30 -4.81 10.74 -30.70
CA PRO A 30 -4.67 12.20 -30.65
C PRO A 30 -5.43 12.89 -29.51
N LYS A 31 -6.39 12.19 -28.89
CA LYS A 31 -7.18 12.68 -27.75
C LYS A 31 -6.58 12.32 -26.39
N ASP A 32 -5.59 11.43 -26.35
CA ASP A 32 -4.99 10.99 -25.09
C ASP A 32 -4.10 12.12 -24.54
N ARG A 33 -4.29 12.48 -23.26
CA ARG A 33 -3.39 13.41 -22.57
C ARG A 33 -2.12 12.68 -22.16
N CYS A 34 -1.07 12.79 -22.96
CA CYS A 34 0.22 12.16 -22.66
C CYS A 34 1.19 13.10 -21.92
N MET A 35 1.95 12.56 -20.97
CA MET A 35 3.00 13.27 -20.24
C MET A 35 4.37 12.64 -20.51
N ASN A 36 5.38 13.46 -20.80
CA ASN A 36 6.76 12.98 -20.92
C ASN A 36 7.35 12.68 -19.54
N VAL A 37 8.01 11.54 -19.39
CA VAL A 37 8.59 11.09 -18.12
C VAL A 37 10.01 10.56 -18.32
N PRO A 38 10.87 10.58 -17.28
CA PRO A 38 12.19 9.96 -17.38
C PRO A 38 12.08 8.43 -17.48
N ASP A 39 13.07 7.79 -18.11
CA ASP A 39 13.12 6.32 -18.23
C ASP A 39 13.21 5.62 -16.87
N SER A 40 13.80 6.30 -15.88
CA SER A 40 13.96 5.83 -14.51
C SER A 40 12.73 6.04 -13.62
N LEU A 41 11.61 6.56 -14.14
CA LEU A 41 10.41 6.81 -13.33
C LEU A 41 9.95 5.50 -12.66
N PRO A 42 9.93 5.41 -11.32
CA PRO A 42 9.41 4.24 -10.62
C PRO A 42 7.93 4.00 -10.93
N VAL A 43 7.51 2.75 -11.07
CA VAL A 43 6.09 2.39 -11.25
C VAL A 43 5.22 2.93 -10.10
N TRP A 44 5.79 3.00 -8.89
CA TRP A 44 5.12 3.57 -7.72
C TRP A 44 4.76 5.05 -7.90
N ASP A 45 5.68 5.83 -8.46
CA ASP A 45 5.51 7.27 -8.66
C ASP A 45 4.65 7.54 -9.90
N ALA A 46 4.65 6.65 -10.88
CA ALA A 46 3.76 6.74 -12.04
C ALA A 46 2.28 6.79 -11.65
N LEU A 47 1.91 6.20 -10.51
CA LEU A 47 0.54 6.26 -9.98
C LEU A 47 0.07 7.68 -9.66
N THR A 48 0.95 8.65 -9.38
CA THR A 48 0.49 10.04 -9.18
C THR A 48 0.30 10.76 -10.51
N LEU A 49 1.16 10.47 -11.49
CA LEU A 49 1.16 11.16 -12.79
C LEU A 49 -0.05 10.78 -13.66
N PHE A 50 -0.53 9.55 -13.54
CA PHE A 50 -1.70 9.09 -14.28
C PHE A 50 -3.03 9.64 -13.75
N SER A 51 -3.06 10.33 -12.61
CA SER A 51 -4.25 11.09 -12.17
C SER A 51 -4.61 12.18 -13.18
N ASP A 52 -3.59 12.79 -13.80
CA ASP A 52 -3.74 13.92 -14.72
C ASP A 52 -3.44 13.56 -16.18
N SER A 53 -2.99 12.33 -16.46
CA SER A 53 -2.57 11.88 -17.80
C SER A 53 -3.13 10.51 -18.15
N ASP A 54 -3.46 10.29 -19.42
CA ASP A 54 -3.98 9.01 -19.94
C ASP A 54 -2.83 8.07 -20.34
N CYS A 55 -1.66 8.66 -20.63
CA CYS A 55 -0.45 7.98 -21.08
C CYS A 55 0.81 8.67 -20.55
N LEU A 56 1.86 7.88 -20.36
CA LEU A 56 3.22 8.37 -20.14
C LEU A 56 4.05 8.07 -21.38
N VAL A 57 4.91 9.01 -21.78
CA VAL A 57 5.81 8.91 -22.93
C VAL A 57 7.24 8.86 -22.41
N LEU A 58 7.92 7.77 -22.73
CA LEU A 58 9.32 7.54 -22.37
C LEU A 58 10.26 8.28 -23.35
N PRO A 59 11.54 8.49 -22.99
CA PRO A 59 12.50 9.18 -23.84
C PRO A 59 12.72 8.51 -25.21
N ASP A 60 12.51 7.21 -25.30
CA ASP A 60 12.59 6.41 -26.53
C ASP A 60 11.26 6.37 -27.33
N ALA A 61 10.34 7.27 -27.01
CA ALA A 61 9.00 7.39 -27.58
C ALA A 61 8.05 6.21 -27.32
N ARG A 62 8.41 5.24 -26.46
CA ARG A 62 7.44 4.23 -26.00
C ARG A 62 6.33 4.89 -25.17
N ILE A 63 5.11 4.40 -25.36
CA ILE A 63 3.91 4.92 -24.73
C ILE A 63 3.39 3.90 -23.73
N VAL A 64 3.18 4.35 -22.50
CA VAL A 64 2.66 3.53 -21.40
C VAL A 64 1.27 4.01 -21.03
N LYS A 65 0.27 3.14 -21.23
CA LYS A 65 -1.11 3.40 -20.80
C LYS A 65 -1.33 2.95 -19.36
N ARG A 66 -2.28 3.59 -18.66
CA ARG A 66 -2.63 3.33 -17.25
C ARG A 66 -2.71 1.83 -16.91
N HIS A 67 -3.49 1.05 -17.67
CA HIS A 67 -3.72 -0.38 -17.42
C HIS A 67 -2.48 -1.29 -17.56
N MET A 68 -1.38 -0.82 -18.17
CA MET A 68 -0.16 -1.61 -18.32
C MET A 68 0.74 -1.56 -17.08
N VAL A 69 0.68 -0.46 -16.33
CA VAL A 69 1.46 -0.25 -15.10
C VAL A 69 0.90 -1.05 -13.92
N LEU A 70 -0.42 -1.29 -13.92
CA LEU A 70 -1.15 -1.94 -12.82
C LEU A 70 -1.02 -3.47 -12.77
N LYS A 71 -0.24 -4.08 -13.68
CA LYS A 71 -0.14 -5.55 -13.80
C LYS A 71 0.74 -6.18 -12.72
N ARG A 72 1.97 -6.54 -13.05
CA ARG A 72 2.86 -7.32 -12.17
C ARG A 72 3.68 -6.46 -11.20
N PRO A 73 4.33 -5.35 -11.61
CA PRO A 73 5.16 -4.60 -10.69
C PRO A 73 4.36 -3.99 -9.55
N LEU A 74 3.20 -3.42 -9.83
CA LEU A 74 2.38 -2.82 -8.80
C LEU A 74 1.84 -3.85 -7.79
N ARG A 75 1.52 -5.07 -8.25
CA ARG A 75 1.16 -6.18 -7.36
C ARG A 75 2.28 -6.52 -6.38
N ILE A 76 3.54 -6.52 -6.83
CA ILE A 76 4.71 -6.75 -5.96
C ILE A 76 4.78 -5.67 -4.89
N ILE A 77 4.59 -4.41 -5.28
CA ILE A 77 4.62 -3.29 -4.33
C ILE A 77 3.50 -3.39 -3.30
N PHE A 78 2.26 -3.68 -3.73
CA PHE A 78 1.15 -3.91 -2.81
C PHE A 78 1.36 -5.11 -1.90
N PHE A 79 1.94 -6.21 -2.40
CA PHE A 79 2.26 -7.36 -1.57
C PHE A 79 3.20 -6.98 -0.43
N VAL A 80 4.23 -6.18 -0.73
CA VAL A 80 5.18 -5.68 0.27
C VAL A 80 4.50 -4.76 1.29
N LEU A 81 3.66 -3.83 0.84
CA LEU A 81 2.90 -2.93 1.72
C LEU A 81 1.97 -3.69 2.67
N LEU A 82 1.23 -4.66 2.14
CA LEU A 82 0.33 -5.49 2.93
C LEU A 82 1.09 -6.35 3.93
N THR A 83 2.25 -6.89 3.55
CA THR A 83 3.10 -7.67 4.46
C THR A 83 3.61 -6.80 5.62
N GLU A 84 4.03 -5.56 5.35
CA GLU A 84 4.43 -4.64 6.42
C GLU A 84 3.24 -4.24 7.31
N LEU A 85 2.05 -4.06 6.73
CA LEU A 85 0.82 -3.77 7.49
C LEU A 85 0.49 -4.92 8.45
N GLU A 86 0.50 -6.16 7.95
CA GLU A 86 0.27 -7.37 8.76
C GLU A 86 1.32 -7.48 9.89
N SER A 87 2.58 -7.19 9.60
CA SER A 87 3.68 -7.17 10.58
C SER A 87 3.49 -6.11 11.67
N ARG A 88 3.00 -4.91 11.34
CA ARG A 88 2.71 -3.87 12.35
C ARG A 88 1.51 -4.22 13.21
N LEU A 89 0.44 -4.75 12.61
CA LEU A 89 -0.73 -5.24 13.35
C LEU A 89 -0.32 -6.31 14.37
N TYR A 90 0.54 -7.24 13.95
CA TYR A 90 1.09 -8.26 14.85
C TYR A 90 1.87 -7.66 16.03
N ARG A 91 2.75 -6.68 15.78
CA ARG A 91 3.52 -6.00 16.83
C ARG A 91 2.64 -5.25 17.83
N VAL A 92 1.61 -4.55 17.35
CA VAL A 92 0.64 -3.87 18.23
C VAL A 92 -0.08 -4.89 19.12
N GLN A 93 -0.45 -6.04 18.54
CA GLN A 93 -1.10 -7.12 19.28
C GLN A 93 -0.19 -7.71 20.37
N GLU A 94 1.07 -8.01 20.04
CA GLU A 94 2.07 -8.53 20.97
C GLU A 94 2.21 -7.62 22.20
N TRP A 95 2.11 -6.31 21.99
CA TRP A 95 2.22 -5.31 23.06
C TRP A 95 0.95 -5.12 23.87
N SER A 96 -0.21 -5.48 23.33
CA SER A 96 -1.50 -5.40 24.03
C SER A 96 -1.72 -6.48 25.10
N HIS A 97 -0.69 -7.29 25.42
CA HIS A 97 -0.74 -8.46 26.32
C HIS A 97 -1.82 -9.50 25.97
N ASN A 98 -2.38 -9.43 24.76
CA ASN A 98 -3.31 -10.41 24.26
C ASN A 98 -2.57 -11.66 23.77
N PRO A 99 -3.17 -12.86 23.88
CA PRO A 99 -2.56 -14.07 23.37
C PRO A 99 -2.31 -13.95 21.87
N VAL A 100 -1.04 -13.98 21.49
CA VAL A 100 -0.58 -13.89 20.11
C VAL A 100 -0.79 -15.22 19.42
N ARG A 101 -1.48 -15.20 18.28
CA ARG A 101 -1.69 -16.38 17.43
C ARG A 101 -0.78 -16.31 16.20
N GLU A 102 -0.73 -17.37 15.41
CA GLU A 102 -0.01 -17.34 14.13
C GLU A 102 -0.56 -16.24 13.21
N LEU A 103 0.32 -15.50 12.53
CA LEU A 103 -0.07 -14.51 11.55
C LEU A 103 -0.65 -15.20 10.30
N ASN A 104 -1.96 -15.35 10.28
CA ASN A 104 -2.71 -15.90 9.15
C ASN A 104 -4.05 -15.15 8.98
N GLU A 105 -4.77 -15.42 7.89
CA GLU A 105 -6.01 -14.71 7.56
C GLU A 105 -7.09 -14.80 8.66
N LYS A 106 -7.17 -15.94 9.35
CA LYS A 106 -8.12 -16.15 10.44
C LYS A 106 -7.81 -15.21 11.61
N HIS A 107 -6.53 -15.04 11.94
CA HIS A 107 -6.11 -14.25 13.10
C HIS A 107 -5.89 -12.77 12.77
N LEU A 108 -5.64 -12.40 11.51
CA LEU A 108 -5.52 -11.01 11.09
C LEU A 108 -6.80 -10.21 11.39
N ASN A 109 -7.97 -10.82 11.15
CA ASN A 109 -9.26 -10.22 11.49
C ASN A 109 -9.44 -10.05 13.02
N ASP A 110 -8.93 -10.99 13.82
CA ASP A 110 -8.94 -10.87 15.28
C ASP A 110 -8.06 -9.67 15.73
N TYR A 111 -6.88 -9.48 15.13
CA TYR A 111 -5.98 -8.36 15.44
C TYR A 111 -6.58 -7.01 15.07
N ILE A 112 -7.20 -6.92 13.89
CA ILE A 112 -7.94 -5.73 13.46
C ILE A 112 -9.05 -5.42 14.45
N ARG A 113 -9.79 -6.43 14.91
CA ARG A 113 -10.88 -6.24 15.86
C ARG A 113 -10.37 -5.71 17.20
N VAL A 114 -9.31 -6.31 17.75
CA VAL A 114 -8.70 -5.86 19.01
C VAL A 114 -8.26 -4.40 18.91
N LEU A 115 -7.54 -4.06 17.85
CA LEU A 115 -7.06 -2.70 17.61
C LEU A 115 -8.20 -1.66 17.52
N VAL A 116 -9.28 -1.99 16.82
CA VAL A 116 -10.41 -1.07 16.60
C VAL A 116 -11.30 -0.95 17.83
N ASP A 117 -11.51 -2.06 18.55
CA ASP A 117 -12.42 -2.11 19.69
C ASP A 117 -11.76 -1.57 20.98
N ASP A 118 -10.43 -1.56 21.06
CA ASP A 118 -9.68 -0.97 22.16
C ASP A 118 -9.63 0.57 22.04
N PRO A 119 -10.34 1.31 22.91
CA PRO A 119 -10.40 2.77 22.84
C PRO A 119 -9.05 3.42 23.17
N VAL A 120 -8.20 2.76 23.96
CA VAL A 120 -6.87 3.27 24.30
C VAL A 120 -5.98 3.15 23.07
N LEU A 121 -5.87 1.97 22.46
CA LEU A 121 -5.04 1.77 21.26
C LEU A 121 -5.46 2.71 20.12
N PHE A 122 -6.77 2.84 19.88
CA PHE A 122 -7.27 3.75 18.86
C PHE A 122 -6.89 5.21 19.13
N SER A 123 -6.86 5.63 20.40
CA SER A 123 -6.55 7.02 20.78
C SER A 123 -5.07 7.41 20.62
N LEU A 124 -4.18 6.42 20.43
CA LEU A 124 -2.73 6.67 20.26
C LEU A 124 -2.36 7.12 18.84
N GLN A 125 -3.29 7.07 17.88
CA GLN A 125 -3.11 7.64 16.54
C GLN A 125 -3.98 8.88 16.35
N SER A 126 -3.51 9.84 15.56
CA SER A 126 -4.24 11.09 15.26
C SER A 126 -4.70 11.23 13.81
N LEU A 127 -4.42 10.24 12.97
CA LEU A 127 -4.69 10.28 11.52
C LEU A 127 -6.15 9.98 11.16
N TYR A 128 -6.85 9.24 12.03
CA TYR A 128 -8.24 8.88 11.87
C TYR A 128 -9.09 9.61 12.91
N SER A 129 -10.03 10.40 12.41
CA SER A 129 -11.03 11.14 13.19
C SER A 129 -12.04 10.23 13.88
N SER A 130 -12.30 9.04 13.33
CA SER A 130 -13.26 8.10 13.88
C SER A 130 -12.78 6.66 13.76
N ARG A 131 -13.25 5.81 14.68
CA ARG A 131 -13.05 4.35 14.64
C ARG A 131 -13.67 3.73 13.38
N SER A 132 -14.72 4.34 12.84
CA SER A 132 -15.38 3.85 11.62
C SER A 132 -14.45 3.98 10.43
N ASP A 133 -13.85 5.15 10.23
CA ASP A 133 -12.93 5.42 9.11
C ASP A 133 -11.71 4.49 9.17
N PHE A 134 -11.16 4.30 10.36
CA PHE A 134 -10.03 3.41 10.57
C PHE A 134 -10.36 1.94 10.24
N LYS A 135 -11.55 1.50 10.67
CA LYS A 135 -12.05 0.15 10.38
C LYS A 135 -12.33 -0.05 8.89
N GLU A 136 -12.83 0.96 8.20
CA GLU A 136 -13.10 0.90 6.76
C GLU A 136 -11.81 0.75 5.95
N ASP A 137 -10.77 1.51 6.29
CA ASP A 137 -9.46 1.37 5.64
C ASP A 137 -8.83 0.00 5.92
N LEU A 138 -8.93 -0.53 7.15
CA LEU A 138 -8.46 -1.88 7.48
C LEU A 138 -9.21 -2.97 6.68
N LYS A 139 -10.52 -2.84 6.50
CA LYS A 139 -11.32 -3.74 5.65
C LYS A 139 -10.93 -3.63 4.18
N ALA A 140 -10.66 -2.42 3.69
CA ALA A 140 -10.21 -2.17 2.33
C ALA A 140 -8.84 -2.84 2.06
N ALA A 141 -7.92 -2.73 3.02
CA ALA A 141 -6.62 -3.38 2.97
C ALA A 141 -6.75 -4.92 3.00
N SER A 142 -7.61 -5.47 3.85
CA SER A 142 -7.90 -6.91 3.89
C SER A 142 -8.50 -7.42 2.58
N SER A 143 -9.44 -6.67 1.98
CA SER A 143 -10.02 -7.01 0.68
C SER A 143 -8.96 -7.01 -0.43
N LEU A 144 -8.08 -6.00 -0.43
CA LEU A 144 -6.95 -5.95 -1.37
C LEU A 144 -6.00 -7.12 -1.16
N ARG A 145 -5.70 -7.49 0.08
CA ARG A 145 -4.85 -8.64 0.40
C ARG A 145 -5.36 -9.91 -0.26
N ASN A 146 -6.66 -10.16 -0.22
CA ASN A 146 -7.24 -11.32 -0.89
C ASN A 146 -7.06 -11.28 -2.40
N LEU A 147 -7.18 -10.10 -3.04
CA LEU A 147 -6.89 -9.92 -4.46
C LEU A 147 -5.41 -10.15 -4.80
N ILE A 148 -4.50 -9.68 -3.94
CA ILE A 148 -3.05 -9.75 -4.18
C ILE A 148 -2.50 -11.16 -3.90
N VAL A 149 -3.01 -11.87 -2.89
CA VAL A 149 -2.52 -13.19 -2.45
C VAL A 149 -3.16 -14.33 -3.23
N HIS A 150 -4.45 -14.26 -3.60
CA HIS A 150 -5.08 -15.31 -4.40
C HIS A 150 -4.69 -15.18 -5.88
N VAL A 151 -3.63 -15.88 -6.29
CA VAL A 151 -3.18 -16.00 -7.68
C VAL A 151 -4.10 -16.99 -8.43
N ASN A 152 -5.22 -16.52 -8.96
CA ASN A 152 -5.86 -17.24 -10.05
C ASN A 152 -5.30 -16.70 -11.38
N LYS A 153 -4.76 -17.56 -12.26
CA LYS A 153 -4.14 -17.14 -13.54
C LYS A 153 -5.08 -16.34 -14.47
N LYS A 154 -6.40 -16.38 -14.22
CA LYS A 154 -7.44 -15.61 -14.93
C LYS A 154 -7.74 -14.24 -14.29
N LEU A 155 -7.20 -13.97 -13.10
CA LEU A 155 -7.27 -12.71 -12.37
C LEU A 155 -5.90 -12.01 -12.45
N GLU A 156 -5.41 -11.74 -13.67
CA GLU A 156 -4.54 -10.55 -13.78
C GLU A 156 -5.38 -9.41 -13.19
N LEU A 157 -4.86 -8.75 -12.15
CA LEU A 157 -5.58 -7.70 -11.46
C LEU A 157 -6.07 -6.66 -12.48
N ASP A 158 -7.38 -6.65 -12.73
CA ASP A 158 -8.07 -5.45 -13.19
C ASP A 158 -8.36 -4.60 -11.94
N LEU A 159 -7.30 -4.26 -11.19
CA LEU A 159 -7.40 -3.16 -10.26
C LEU A 159 -7.44 -1.92 -11.15
N ASP A 160 -8.57 -1.24 -11.18
CA ASP A 160 -8.62 0.04 -11.87
C ASP A 160 -7.66 1.02 -11.19
N PHE A 161 -7.28 2.03 -11.93
CA PHE A 161 -6.25 2.96 -11.55
C PHE A 161 -6.62 3.80 -10.31
N GLU A 162 -7.87 4.23 -10.22
CA GLU A 162 -8.35 5.04 -9.09
C GLU A 162 -8.36 4.19 -7.81
N THR A 163 -8.82 2.93 -7.91
CA THR A 163 -8.72 1.97 -6.82
C THR A 163 -7.27 1.74 -6.41
N ALA A 164 -6.31 1.68 -7.34
CA ALA A 164 -4.90 1.55 -7.00
C ALA A 164 -4.37 2.73 -6.19
N ILE A 165 -4.64 3.97 -6.61
CA ILE A 165 -4.25 5.16 -5.85
C ILE A 165 -4.89 5.15 -4.46
N ASN A 166 -6.20 4.95 -4.39
CA ASN A 166 -6.93 4.96 -3.13
C ASN A 166 -6.37 3.91 -2.16
N ARG A 167 -6.10 2.69 -2.64
CA ARG A 167 -5.53 1.64 -1.82
C ARG A 167 -4.11 1.92 -1.37
N ARG A 168 -3.27 2.55 -2.20
CA ARG A 168 -1.94 3.03 -1.79
C ARG A 168 -2.09 3.99 -0.62
N ASP A 169 -2.89 5.04 -0.79
CA ASP A 169 -2.95 6.14 0.16
C ASP A 169 -3.55 5.67 1.49
N GLN A 170 -4.57 4.81 1.44
CA GLN A 170 -5.14 4.15 2.62
C GLN A 170 -4.11 3.28 3.35
N ILE A 171 -3.36 2.42 2.65
CA ILE A 171 -2.38 1.55 3.31
C ILE A 171 -1.23 2.36 3.91
N LEU A 172 -0.72 3.38 3.20
CA LEU A 172 0.32 4.26 3.77
C LEU A 172 -0.18 4.98 5.02
N LYS A 173 -1.42 5.45 5.02
CA LYS A 173 -2.05 6.07 6.20
C LYS A 173 -2.21 5.09 7.36
N LEU A 174 -2.64 3.86 7.10
CA LEU A 174 -2.72 2.79 8.10
C LEU A 174 -1.34 2.48 8.70
N LEU A 175 -0.32 2.38 7.85
CA LEU A 175 1.06 2.13 8.27
C LEU A 175 1.55 3.24 9.21
N ASP A 176 1.36 4.50 8.83
CA ASP A 176 1.74 5.64 9.66
C ASP A 176 0.94 5.67 10.98
N ALA A 177 -0.36 5.33 10.96
CA ALA A 177 -1.18 5.25 12.17
C ALA A 177 -0.67 4.16 13.14
N LEU A 178 -0.31 2.98 12.62
CA LEU A 178 0.25 1.90 13.43
C LEU A 178 1.63 2.24 13.98
N ASP A 179 2.46 2.99 13.25
CA ASP A 179 3.74 3.49 13.78
C ASP A 179 3.53 4.42 14.96
N MET A 180 2.53 5.31 14.90
CA MET A 180 2.21 6.18 16.05
C MET A 180 1.83 5.36 17.28
N ILE A 181 0.99 4.34 17.11
CA ILE A 181 0.57 3.45 18.20
C ILE A 181 1.80 2.74 18.80
N LEU A 182 2.65 2.16 17.95
CA LEU A 182 3.88 1.49 18.37
C LEU A 182 4.92 2.46 18.99
N ASP A 183 4.95 3.73 18.62
CA ASP A 183 5.84 4.70 19.25
C ASP A 183 5.35 5.09 20.64
N GLU A 184 4.05 5.32 20.83
CA GLU A 184 3.48 5.67 22.13
C GLU A 184 3.55 4.52 23.12
N GLN A 185 3.23 3.30 22.68
CA GLN A 185 3.39 2.12 23.52
C GLN A 185 4.86 1.89 23.94
N ARG A 186 5.85 2.28 23.12
CA ARG A 186 7.28 2.17 23.47
C ARG A 186 7.63 3.14 24.60
N LYS A 187 7.21 4.40 24.46
CA LYS A 187 7.46 5.44 25.46
C LYS A 187 6.88 5.04 26.82
N ALA A 188 5.69 4.42 26.82
CA ALA A 188 5.08 3.92 28.05
C ALA A 188 5.96 2.88 28.78
N LEU A 189 6.69 2.04 28.04
CA LEU A 189 7.61 1.04 28.60
C LEU A 189 8.94 1.63 29.09
N GLU A 190 9.44 2.69 28.46
CA GLU A 190 10.66 3.39 28.90
C GLU A 190 10.46 4.13 30.24
N HIS A 191 9.19 4.34 30.64
CA HIS A 191 8.80 5.04 31.86
C HIS A 191 8.13 4.16 32.93
N ALA A 192 7.99 2.85 32.68
CA ALA A 192 7.43 1.86 33.61
C ALA A 192 8.54 1.09 34.36
#